data_AF-A0A5A7VNU6-F1
#
_entry.id   AF-A0A5A7VNU6-F1
#
_cell.length_a   1.000
_cell.length_b   1.000
_cell.length_c   1.000
_cell.angle_alpha   90.00
_cell.angle_beta   90.00
_cell.angle_gamma   90.00
#
_symmetry.space_group_name_H-M   'P 1'
#
loop_
_entity.id
_entity.type
_entity.pdbx_description
1 polymer ?
#
loop_
_entity_poly.entity_id
_entity_poly.type
_entity_poly.pdbx_seq_one_letter_code
_entity_poly.pdbx_strand_id
1 'polypeptide(L)'
;MKYSILAATVALGLACADSASASAAQYETYSVDLHFGYGLRALVAHSPAGYAQAQRDADRAEGARHVGLGPLTIVTVAVDNSTGMAKQIRWVAPANTVAVVNIH
;
A
#
# COMPACT_ATOMS: atom_id res chain seq x y z
N MET A 1 -31.31 14.39 -6.61
CA MET A 1 -30.66 14.03 -5.33
C MET A 1 -29.28 14.67 -5.33
N LYS A 2 -28.97 15.47 -4.32
CA LYS A 2 -27.86 16.46 -4.29
C LYS A 2 -26.67 15.83 -3.55
N TYR A 3 -25.51 15.73 -4.19
CA TYR A 3 -24.29 15.17 -3.57
C TYR A 3 -23.52 16.29 -2.84
N SER A 4 -23.36 16.14 -1.53
CA SER A 4 -22.57 17.05 -0.69
C SER A 4 -21.11 16.59 -0.69
N ILE A 5 -20.22 17.42 -1.22
CA ILE A 5 -18.77 17.19 -1.18
C ILE A 5 -18.28 17.57 0.23
N LEU A 6 -17.89 16.59 1.04
CA LEU A 6 -17.28 16.81 2.34
C LEU A 6 -15.76 16.93 2.17
N ALA A 7 -15.23 18.12 2.43
CA ALA A 7 -13.81 18.38 2.51
C ALA A 7 -13.25 17.79 3.83
N ALA A 8 -12.31 16.86 3.75
CA ALA A 8 -11.63 16.28 4.90
C ALA A 8 -10.29 16.99 5.12
N THR A 9 -10.16 17.66 6.26
CA THR A 9 -8.94 18.38 6.68
C THR A 9 -7.94 17.38 7.27
N VAL A 10 -6.72 17.32 6.73
CA VAL A 10 -5.63 16.48 7.26
C VAL A 10 -4.93 17.23 8.39
N ALA A 11 -5.05 16.75 9.62
CA ALA A 11 -4.26 17.22 10.75
C ALA A 11 -2.98 16.39 10.88
N LEU A 12 -1.81 17.02 10.73
CA LEU A 12 -0.52 16.38 11.00
C LEU A 12 -0.30 16.30 12.52
N GLY A 13 -0.41 15.10 13.07
CA GLY A 13 0.01 14.80 14.44
C GLY A 13 1.49 14.41 14.48
N LEU A 14 2.29 15.13 15.26
CA LEU A 14 3.70 14.86 15.52
C LEU A 14 3.79 13.73 16.58
N ALA A 15 4.34 12.57 16.22
CA ALA A 15 4.64 11.48 17.14
C ALA A 15 6.11 11.04 17.02
N CYS A 16 6.67 10.68 18.16
CA CYS A 16 8.09 10.56 18.46
C CYS A 16 8.85 9.49 17.67
N ALA A 17 10.17 9.70 17.60
CA ALA A 17 11.16 8.95 16.84
C ALA A 17 11.09 7.42 17.01
N ASP A 18 10.92 6.73 15.89
CA ASP A 18 11.50 5.41 15.68
C ASP A 18 12.60 5.55 14.63
N SER A 19 13.81 5.12 14.98
CA SER A 19 14.99 5.24 14.12
C SER A 19 14.98 4.11 13.08
N ALA A 20 13.98 4.11 12.20
CA ALA A 20 14.08 3.45 10.91
C ALA A 20 14.60 4.52 9.95
N SER A 21 15.82 4.34 9.45
CA SER A 21 16.47 5.21 8.49
C SER A 21 15.49 5.70 7.44
N ALA A 22 14.99 6.92 7.59
CA ALA A 22 14.25 7.62 6.56
C ALA A 22 15.27 8.05 5.50
N SER A 23 15.83 7.08 4.76
CA SER A 23 16.02 7.33 3.34
C SER A 23 14.65 7.80 2.88
N ALA A 24 14.53 9.02 2.34
CA ALA A 24 13.29 9.47 1.74
C ALA A 24 12.76 8.30 0.90
N ALA A 25 11.64 7.71 1.33
CA ALA A 25 11.19 6.45 0.77
C ALA A 25 11.14 6.62 -0.75
N GLN A 26 11.86 5.78 -1.49
CA GLN A 26 11.98 5.92 -2.95
C GLN A 26 10.72 5.44 -3.68
N TYR A 27 9.60 5.40 -2.96
CA TYR A 27 8.29 4.96 -3.38
C TYR A 27 7.22 5.75 -2.64
N GLU A 28 6.08 5.91 -3.27
CA GLU A 28 4.87 6.46 -2.69
C GLU A 28 4.06 5.34 -2.04
N THR A 29 3.27 5.66 -1.02
CA THR A 29 2.41 4.68 -0.34
C THR A 29 0.95 5.04 -0.56
N TYR A 30 0.21 4.10 -1.14
CA TYR A 30 -1.24 4.19 -1.33
C TYR A 30 -1.91 3.13 -0.48
N SER A 31 -2.96 3.51 0.25
CA SER A 31 -3.76 2.56 1.03
C SER A 31 -5.20 2.61 0.55
N VAL A 32 -5.79 1.44 0.34
CA VAL A 32 -7.17 1.26 -0.08
C VAL A 32 -7.84 0.32 0.91
N ASP A 33 -8.95 0.79 1.51
CA ASP A 33 -9.81 -0.06 2.30
C ASP A 33 -10.67 -0.92 1.37
N LEU A 34 -10.62 -2.23 1.58
CA LEU A 34 -11.42 -3.22 0.90
C LEU A 34 -12.64 -3.56 1.78
N HIS A 35 -13.64 -4.22 1.18
CA HIS A 35 -14.82 -4.67 1.93
C HIS A 35 -14.43 -5.58 3.12
N PHE A 36 -15.25 -5.59 4.17
CA PHE A 36 -15.12 -6.46 5.35
C PHE A 36 -13.86 -6.24 6.21
N GLY A 37 -13.31 -5.03 6.23
CA GLY A 37 -12.19 -4.67 7.11
C GLY A 37 -10.82 -5.15 6.61
N TYR A 38 -10.74 -5.56 5.34
CA TYR A 38 -9.48 -5.82 4.66
C TYR A 38 -8.91 -4.53 4.09
N GLY A 39 -7.59 -4.49 3.93
CA GLY A 39 -6.90 -3.35 3.31
C GLY A 39 -5.84 -3.81 2.31
N LEU A 40 -5.54 -2.95 1.35
CA LEU A 40 -4.38 -3.06 0.49
C LEU A 40 -3.49 -1.84 0.68
N ARG A 41 -2.19 -2.08 0.88
CA ARG A 41 -1.15 -1.05 0.89
C ARG A 41 -0.22 -1.26 -0.31
N ALA A 42 -0.25 -0.35 -1.27
CA ALA A 42 0.63 -0.37 -2.42
C ALA A 42 1.82 0.59 -2.21
N LEU A 43 3.03 0.07 -2.40
CA LEU A 43 4.30 0.82 -2.39
C LEU A 43 4.72 1.04 -3.84
N VAL A 44 4.43 2.22 -4.38
CA VAL A 44 4.58 2.55 -5.80
C VAL A 44 5.90 3.28 -6.04
N ALA A 45 6.84 2.61 -6.68
CA ALA A 45 8.15 3.17 -6.97
C ALA A 45 8.26 3.64 -8.41
N HIS A 46 8.89 4.79 -8.63
CA HIS A 46 9.11 5.37 -9.96
C HIS A 46 10.51 5.11 -10.52
N SER A 47 11.34 4.33 -9.82
CA SER A 47 12.69 3.95 -10.25
C SER A 47 12.99 2.48 -9.90
N PRO A 48 13.93 1.81 -10.61
CA PRO A 48 14.32 0.44 -10.29
C PRO A 48 14.87 0.29 -8.86
N ALA A 49 15.67 1.26 -8.39
CA ALA A 49 16.18 1.27 -7.02
C ALA A 49 15.06 1.41 -5.99
N GLY A 50 14.10 2.30 -6.27
CA GLY A 50 12.91 2.46 -5.43
C GLY A 50 12.02 1.23 -5.42
N TYR A 51 11.88 0.52 -6.55
CA TYR A 51 11.10 -0.71 -6.61
C TYR A 51 11.76 -1.82 -5.81
N ALA A 52 13.09 -1.96 -5.90
CA ALA A 52 13.83 -2.92 -5.07
C ALA A 52 13.67 -2.62 -3.58
N GLN A 53 13.60 -1.34 -3.18
CA GLN A 53 13.31 -0.95 -1.81
C GLN A 53 11.86 -1.26 -1.42
N ALA A 54 10.88 -0.86 -2.24
CA ALA A 54 9.47 -1.14 -2.04
C ALA A 54 9.20 -2.64 -1.88
N GLN A 55 9.85 -3.48 -2.70
CA GLN A 55 9.71 -4.93 -2.62
C GLN A 55 10.20 -5.47 -1.28
N ARG A 56 11.39 -5.05 -0.81
CA ARG A 56 11.90 -5.48 0.49
C ARG A 56 10.98 -5.07 1.64
N ASP A 57 10.42 -3.87 1.58
CA ASP A 57 9.54 -3.35 2.62
C ASP A 57 8.16 -4.05 2.59
N ALA A 58 7.63 -4.36 1.41
CA ALA A 58 6.42 -5.17 1.24
C ALA A 58 6.64 -6.61 1.76
N ASP A 59 7.75 -7.25 1.40
CA ASP A 59 8.08 -8.60 1.85
C ASP A 59 8.24 -8.66 3.38
N ARG A 60 8.84 -7.63 3.99
CA ARG A 60 8.94 -7.51 5.45
C ARG A 60 7.55 -7.37 6.10
N ALA A 61 6.68 -6.53 5.54
CA ALA A 61 5.33 -6.34 6.06
C ALA A 61 4.50 -7.63 5.97
N GLU A 62 4.55 -8.32 4.83
CA GLU A 62 3.86 -9.60 4.63
C GLU A 62 4.46 -10.72 5.48
N GLY A 63 5.79 -10.74 5.65
CA GLY A 63 6.46 -11.64 6.58
C GLY A 63 5.95 -11.47 8.01
N ALA A 64 5.88 -10.23 8.50
CA ALA A 64 5.33 -9.92 9.82
C ALA A 64 3.84 -10.32 9.93
N ARG A 65 3.05 -10.09 8.87
CA ARG A 65 1.65 -10.51 8.80
C ARG A 65 1.49 -12.02 8.92
N HIS A 66 2.30 -12.81 8.20
CA HIS A 66 2.22 -14.26 8.22
C HIS A 66 2.57 -14.88 9.58
N VAL A 67 3.39 -14.21 10.38
CA VAL A 67 3.75 -14.67 11.74
C VAL A 67 2.93 -14.00 12.85
N GLY A 68 1.91 -13.20 12.51
CA GLY A 68 1.04 -12.53 13.47
C GLY A 68 1.65 -11.34 14.20
N LEU A 69 2.76 -10.80 13.71
CA LEU A 69 3.44 -9.61 14.25
C LEU A 69 3.09 -8.32 13.48
N GLY A 70 2.26 -8.42 12.43
CA GLY A 70 1.78 -7.28 11.63
C GLY A 70 0.26 -7.30 11.45
N PRO A 71 -0.32 -6.26 10.83
CA PRO A 71 -1.76 -6.18 10.57
C PRO A 71 -2.25 -7.38 9.73
N LEU A 72 -3.04 -8.26 10.32
CA LEU A 72 -3.50 -9.51 9.69
C LEU A 72 -4.39 -9.31 8.45
N THR A 73 -5.09 -8.16 8.39
CA THR A 73 -6.09 -7.87 7.35
C THR A 73 -5.60 -6.93 6.26
N ILE A 74 -4.37 -6.41 6.36
CA ILE A 74 -3.79 -5.49 5.37
C ILE A 74 -2.70 -6.22 4.61
N VAL A 75 -2.88 -6.36 3.29
CA VAL A 75 -1.83 -6.88 2.41
C VAL A 75 -0.99 -5.73 1.87
N THR A 76 0.33 -5.88 1.90
CA THR A 76 1.28 -4.91 1.35
C THR A 76 1.92 -5.44 0.07
N VAL A 77 1.95 -4.61 -0.98
CA VAL A 77 2.46 -4.97 -2.31
C VAL A 77 3.36 -3.88 -2.85
N ALA A 78 4.44 -4.27 -3.53
CA ALA A 78 5.30 -3.35 -4.24
C ALA A 78 4.90 -3.26 -5.72
N VAL A 79 4.97 -2.05 -6.26
CA VAL A 79 4.53 -1.74 -7.62
C VAL A 79 5.61 -0.95 -8.32
N ASP A 80 6.16 -1.50 -9.39
CA ASP A 80 7.07 -0.79 -10.28
C ASP A 80 6.28 0.10 -11.24
N ASN A 81 6.38 1.42 -11.09
CA ASN A 81 5.81 2.42 -12.00
C ASN A 81 6.91 3.16 -12.77
N SER A 82 8.11 2.59 -12.91
CA SER A 82 9.20 3.21 -13.68
C SER A 82 8.87 3.45 -15.15
N THR A 83 7.90 2.71 -15.71
CA THR A 83 7.44 2.86 -17.10
C THR A 83 6.20 3.75 -17.25
N GLY A 84 5.61 4.25 -16.16
CA GLY A 84 4.38 5.06 -16.19
C GLY A 84 3.15 4.30 -16.72
N MET A 85 3.18 2.96 -16.71
CA MET A 85 2.07 2.15 -17.19
C MET A 85 1.09 1.85 -16.06
N ALA A 86 -0.21 1.96 -16.35
CA ALA A 86 -1.24 1.56 -15.42
C ALA A 86 -1.06 0.08 -15.02
N LYS A 87 -1.10 -0.21 -13.71
CA LYS A 87 -0.96 -1.55 -13.16
C LYS A 87 -2.22 -2.00 -12.46
N GLN A 88 -2.61 -3.25 -12.70
CA GLN A 88 -3.74 -3.88 -12.03
C GLN A 88 -3.22 -4.92 -11.03
N ILE A 89 -3.58 -4.75 -9.77
CA ILE A 89 -3.38 -5.74 -8.72
C ILE A 89 -4.69 -6.48 -8.53
N ARG A 90 -4.67 -7.79 -8.78
CA ARG A 90 -5.85 -8.64 -8.60
C ARG A 90 -5.60 -9.57 -7.42
N TRP A 91 -6.39 -9.40 -6.37
CA TRP A 91 -6.42 -10.35 -5.28
C TRP A 91 -7.43 -11.45 -5.59
N VAL A 92 -6.96 -12.67 -5.75
CA VAL A 92 -7.79 -13.84 -6.07
C VAL A 92 -7.77 -14.78 -4.87
N ALA A 93 -8.95 -15.12 -4.34
CA ALA A 93 -9.15 -16.27 -3.48
C ALA A 93 -9.38 -17.52 -4.34
N PRO A 94 -9.20 -18.75 -3.82
CA PRO A 94 -9.29 -19.98 -4.60
C PRO A 94 -10.56 -20.13 -5.47
N ALA A 95 -11.67 -19.50 -5.07
CA ALA A 95 -12.93 -19.54 -5.81
C ALA A 95 -13.31 -18.23 -6.52
N ASN A 96 -12.78 -17.06 -6.11
CA ASN A 96 -13.30 -15.75 -6.53
C ASN A 96 -12.22 -14.65 -6.55
N THR A 97 -12.41 -13.62 -7.39
CA THR A 97 -11.64 -12.37 -7.26
C THR A 97 -12.17 -11.56 -6.10
N VAL A 98 -11.31 -11.27 -5.12
CA VAL A 98 -11.64 -10.55 -3.87
C VAL A 98 -11.50 -9.04 -4.05
N ALA A 99 -10.51 -8.60 -4.83
CA ALA A 99 -10.30 -7.18 -5.13
C ALA A 99 -9.56 -6.98 -6.44
N VAL A 100 -9.88 -5.89 -7.13
CA VAL A 100 -9.13 -5.38 -8.28
C VAL A 100 -8.75 -3.94 -7.95
N VAL A 101 -7.46 -3.65 -7.89
CA VAL A 101 -6.94 -2.30 -7.67
C VAL A 101 -6.20 -1.86 -8.91
N ASN A 102 -6.72 -0.82 -9.56
CA ASN A 102 -6.07 -0.18 -10.70
C ASN A 102 -5.24 1.00 -10.20
N ILE A 103 -3.98 1.04 -10.59
CA ILE A 103 -3.04 2.12 -10.35
C ILE A 103 -2.85 2.82 -11.68
N HIS A 104 -3.13 4.12 -11.73
CA HIS A 104 -3.08 4.97 -12.92
C HIS A 104 -1.95 5.98 -12.81
#